data_AF-A0A7G9QHJ6-F1
#
_entry.id   AF-A0A7G9QHJ6-F1
#
_cell.length_a   1.000
_cell.length_b   1.000
_cell.length_c   1.000
_cell.angle_alpha   90.00
_cell.angle_beta   90.00
_cell.angle_gamma   90.00
#
_symmetry.space_group_name_H-M   'P 1'
#
loop_
_entity.id
_entity.type
_entity.pdbx_description
1 polymer ?
#
loop_
_entity_poly.entity_id
_entity_poly.type
_entity_poly.pdbx_seq_one_letter_code
_entity_poly.pdbx_strand_id
1 'polypeptide(L)'
;MDYKHLLFIALISLIACCFIMAMVWLWAKKIKNAGVVDVFWALNFPVITLITFFMSEGFDPRKILICGMFLLAELRLGIHLWQRVIGHLDEEEGRYEQLRKEWGDKADRNFFVFFQFQAISNVILAIPFFIITANQSQAISFLEFAGALVWVIAFFGEMIADRQLAAFKKDPSNKGKVCDTGLWHYSRHPNYFFEWLTWMGYLIFALASPWGILAIISPAIILYLLTKVTGVPNNEEQNLRSKPVAYKKYQQTTSAFFPWGKKR
;
A
#
# COMPACT_ATOMS: atom_id res chain seq x y z
N MET A 1 -14.47 17.79 -17.89
CA MET A 1 -13.23 17.00 -17.72
C MET A 1 -12.60 16.80 -19.08
N ASP A 2 -11.41 17.36 -19.29
CA ASP A 2 -10.63 17.13 -20.51
C ASP A 2 -9.81 15.84 -20.35
N TYR A 3 -10.20 14.80 -21.09
CA TYR A 3 -9.53 13.50 -21.06
C TYR A 3 -8.10 13.57 -21.60
N LYS A 4 -7.79 14.48 -22.54
CA LYS A 4 -6.43 14.61 -23.09
C LYS A 4 -5.49 15.16 -22.04
N HIS A 5 -5.93 16.17 -21.29
CA HIS A 5 -5.16 16.72 -20.18
C HIS A 5 -4.95 15.68 -19.07
N LEU A 6 -6.00 14.91 -18.73
CA LEU A 6 -5.89 13.83 -17.74
C LEU A 6 -4.85 12.76 -18.14
N LEU A 7 -4.90 12.30 -19.40
CA LEU A 7 -3.93 11.33 -19.93
C LEU A 7 -2.51 11.91 -19.98
N PHE A 8 -2.38 13.20 -20.26
CA PHE A 8 -1.10 13.90 -20.23
C PHE A 8 -0.49 13.92 -18.82
N ILE A 9 -1.30 14.24 -17.79
CA ILE A 9 -0.87 14.18 -16.39
C ILE A 9 -0.47 12.76 -15.98
N ALA A 10 -1.25 11.75 -16.39
CA ALA A 10 -0.93 10.35 -16.12
C ALA A 10 0.38 9.90 -16.81
N LEU A 11 0.63 10.36 -18.04
CA LEU A 11 1.88 10.09 -18.75
C LEU A 11 3.10 10.75 -18.07
N ILE A 12 2.98 12.00 -17.65
CA ILE A 12 4.04 12.69 -16.88
C ILE A 12 4.33 11.95 -15.58
N SER A 13 3.26 11.53 -14.88
CA SER A 13 3.37 10.74 -13.65
C SER A 13 4.09 9.42 -13.89
N LEU A 14 3.78 8.72 -15.00
CA LEU A 14 4.46 7.49 -15.38
C LEU A 14 5.94 7.72 -15.69
N ILE A 15 6.28 8.73 -16.48
CA ILE A 15 7.67 9.07 -16.81
C ILE A 15 8.45 9.39 -15.53
N ALA A 16 7.87 10.18 -14.62
CA ALA A 16 8.50 10.50 -13.34
C ALA A 16 8.73 9.25 -12.47
N CYS A 17 7.72 8.39 -12.32
CA CYS A 17 7.84 7.15 -11.54
C CYS A 17 8.86 6.18 -12.15
N CYS A 18 8.86 6.01 -13.47
CA CYS A 18 9.82 5.16 -14.18
C CYS A 18 11.24 5.68 -14.04
N PHE A 19 11.43 7.00 -14.12
CA PHE A 19 12.73 7.64 -13.91
C PHE A 19 13.24 7.42 -12.48
N ILE A 20 12.39 7.64 -11.47
CA ILE A 20 12.73 7.37 -10.06
C ILE A 20 13.11 5.90 -9.90
N MET A 21 12.28 4.97 -10.37
CA MET A 21 12.54 3.53 -10.26
C MET A 21 13.82 3.09 -10.99
N ALA A 22 14.16 3.72 -12.12
CA ALA A 22 15.43 3.46 -12.81
C ALA A 22 16.63 3.92 -11.97
N MET A 23 16.56 5.10 -11.35
CA MET A 23 17.60 5.60 -10.44
C MET A 23 17.74 4.75 -9.19
N VAL A 24 16.62 4.32 -8.61
CA VAL A 24 16.58 3.44 -7.43
C VAL A 24 17.12 2.05 -7.77
N TRP A 25 16.87 1.53 -8.97
CA TRP A 25 17.48 0.28 -9.43
C TRP A 25 19.01 0.37 -9.53
N LEU A 26 19.54 1.47 -10.08
CA LEU A 26 21.00 1.71 -10.11
C LEU A 26 21.58 1.74 -8.69
N TRP A 27 20.87 2.40 -7.76
CA TRP A 27 21.28 2.43 -6.36
C TRP A 27 21.20 1.05 -5.70
N ALA A 28 20.09 0.33 -5.88
CA ALA A 28 19.87 -1.03 -5.40
C ALA A 28 20.97 -2.00 -5.86
N LYS A 29 21.43 -1.86 -7.11
CA LYS A 29 22.56 -2.63 -7.65
C LYS A 29 23.86 -2.33 -6.91
N LYS A 30 24.13 -1.05 -6.62
CA LYS A 30 25.33 -0.61 -5.89
C LYS A 30 25.37 -1.16 -4.47
N ILE A 31 24.23 -1.13 -3.77
CA ILE A 31 24.12 -1.62 -2.38
C ILE A 31 23.80 -3.12 -2.29
N LYS A 32 23.57 -3.79 -3.43
CA LYS A 32 23.14 -5.20 -3.52
C LYS A 32 21.89 -5.54 -2.71
N ASN A 33 20.96 -4.60 -2.64
CA ASN A 33 19.73 -4.75 -1.88
C ASN A 33 18.55 -4.21 -2.70
N ALA A 34 17.75 -5.12 -3.26
CA ALA A 34 16.56 -4.78 -4.02
C ALA A 34 15.38 -4.37 -3.13
N GLY A 35 15.45 -4.56 -1.80
CA GLY A 35 14.39 -4.20 -0.85
C GLY A 35 14.07 -2.72 -0.80
N VAL A 36 15.00 -1.85 -1.22
CA VAL A 36 14.74 -0.40 -1.36
C VAL A 36 13.58 -0.11 -2.33
N VAL A 37 13.26 -1.04 -3.24
CA VAL A 37 12.14 -0.87 -4.19
C VAL A 37 10.80 -0.63 -3.49
N ASP A 38 10.54 -1.28 -2.36
CA ASP A 38 9.26 -1.13 -1.65
C ASP A 38 9.10 0.29 -1.10
N VAL A 39 10.21 0.87 -0.63
CA VAL A 39 10.21 2.21 -0.07
C VAL A 39 9.88 3.23 -1.14
N PHE A 40 10.54 3.13 -2.30
CA PHE A 40 10.32 4.06 -3.41
C PHE A 40 9.01 3.80 -4.14
N TRP A 41 8.47 2.58 -4.06
CA TRP A 41 7.10 2.32 -4.49
C TRP A 41 6.11 3.13 -3.65
N ALA A 42 6.25 3.16 -2.32
CA ALA A 42 5.43 4.02 -1.47
C ALA A 42 5.68 5.52 -1.73
N LEU A 43 6.93 5.94 -1.89
CA LEU A 43 7.29 7.36 -2.12
C LEU A 43 6.92 7.89 -3.52
N ASN A 44 6.68 7.03 -4.50
CA ASN A 44 6.15 7.44 -5.81
C ASN A 44 4.74 8.03 -5.71
N PHE A 45 3.92 7.57 -4.76
CA PHE A 45 2.56 8.10 -4.62
C PHE A 45 2.52 9.58 -4.20
N PRO A 46 3.33 10.07 -3.23
CA PRO A 46 3.54 11.49 -2.99
C PRO A 46 3.96 12.28 -4.24
N VAL A 47 4.83 11.71 -5.09
CA VAL A 47 5.24 12.36 -6.35
C VAL A 47 4.06 12.52 -7.29
N ILE A 48 3.27 11.46 -7.51
CA ILE A 48 2.03 11.53 -8.31
C ILE A 48 1.06 12.54 -7.72
N THR A 49 0.95 12.60 -6.39
CA THR A 49 0.09 13.56 -5.69
C THR A 49 0.47 15.00 -5.98
N LEU A 50 1.75 15.34 -5.94
CA LEU A 50 2.23 16.69 -6.25
C LEU A 50 1.97 17.03 -7.72
N ILE A 51 2.28 16.12 -8.64
CA ILE A 51 2.03 16.30 -10.08
C ILE A 51 0.55 16.57 -10.33
N THR A 52 -0.34 15.71 -9.81
CA THR A 52 -1.79 15.87 -9.98
C THR A 52 -2.33 17.12 -9.31
N PHE A 53 -1.88 17.47 -8.11
CA PHE A 53 -2.34 18.66 -7.39
C PHE A 53 -2.10 19.97 -8.18
N PHE A 54 -0.90 20.13 -8.73
CA PHE A 54 -0.49 21.33 -9.44
C PHE A 54 -0.96 21.37 -10.90
N MET A 55 -1.05 20.23 -11.57
CA MET A 55 -1.42 20.19 -12.99
C MET A 55 -2.91 20.04 -13.24
N SER A 56 -3.68 19.55 -12.26
CA SER A 56 -5.10 19.32 -12.44
C SER A 56 -5.95 20.57 -12.18
N GLU A 57 -6.95 20.77 -13.03
CA GLU A 57 -7.82 21.95 -13.05
C GLU A 57 -9.11 21.78 -12.21
N GLY A 58 -9.19 20.74 -11.38
CA GLY A 58 -10.35 20.54 -10.53
C GLY A 58 -10.41 21.51 -9.35
N PHE A 59 -11.51 21.42 -8.60
CA PHE A 59 -11.81 22.33 -7.50
C PHE A 59 -10.79 22.21 -6.35
N ASP A 60 -10.14 23.32 -5.98
CA ASP A 60 -9.02 23.31 -5.03
C ASP A 60 -9.33 22.68 -3.66
N PRO A 61 -10.48 22.97 -2.99
CA PRO A 61 -10.81 22.32 -1.72
C PRO A 61 -10.86 20.78 -1.82
N ARG A 62 -11.37 20.24 -2.93
CA ARG A 62 -11.37 18.80 -3.20
C ARG A 62 -9.95 18.28 -3.35
N LYS A 63 -9.13 18.97 -4.16
CA LYS A 63 -7.71 18.60 -4.36
C LYS A 63 -6.95 18.61 -3.05
N ILE A 64 -7.09 19.65 -2.24
CA ILE A 64 -6.44 19.77 -0.92
C ILE A 64 -6.84 18.60 -0.03
N LEU A 65 -8.13 18.26 0.04
CA LEU A 65 -8.62 17.17 0.87
C LEU A 65 -8.04 15.82 0.43
N ILE A 66 -8.19 15.44 -0.85
CA ILE A 66 -7.75 14.13 -1.32
C ILE A 66 -6.23 13.99 -1.33
N CYS A 67 -5.50 15.03 -1.75
CA CYS A 67 -4.03 15.03 -1.76
C CYS A 67 -3.48 15.01 -0.34
N GLY A 68 -4.12 15.71 0.61
CA GLY A 68 -3.75 15.68 2.02
C GLY A 68 -3.92 14.29 2.62
N MET A 69 -5.08 13.64 2.39
CA MET A 69 -5.33 12.26 2.81
C MET A 69 -4.27 11.31 2.24
N PHE A 70 -3.99 11.42 0.94
CA PHE A 70 -3.06 10.50 0.29
C PHE A 70 -1.61 10.70 0.75
N LEU A 71 -1.14 11.95 0.85
CA LEU A 71 0.19 12.24 1.37
C LEU A 71 0.36 11.72 2.80
N LEU A 72 -0.64 11.89 3.67
CA LEU A 72 -0.58 11.39 5.04
C LEU A 72 -0.48 9.85 5.10
N ALA A 73 -1.28 9.13 4.32
CA ALA A 73 -1.22 7.67 4.26
C ALA A 73 0.14 7.17 3.74
N GLU A 74 0.57 7.68 2.59
CA GLU A 74 1.72 7.15 1.85
C GLU A 74 3.05 7.60 2.44
N LEU A 75 3.14 8.81 3.00
CA LEU A 75 4.34 9.22 3.74
C LEU A 75 4.51 8.39 5.01
N ARG A 76 3.42 8.08 5.73
CA ARG A 76 3.49 7.19 6.90
C ARG A 76 4.02 5.81 6.49
N LEU A 77 3.47 5.22 5.42
CA LEU A 77 3.91 3.93 4.90
C LEU A 77 5.38 3.99 4.42
N GLY A 78 5.72 5.00 3.63
CA GLY A 78 7.07 5.21 3.11
C GLY A 78 8.11 5.39 4.22
N ILE A 79 7.80 6.16 5.27
CA ILE A 79 8.68 6.33 6.43
C ILE A 79 8.85 5.01 7.19
N HIS A 80 7.75 4.26 7.38
CA HIS A 80 7.82 2.95 8.05
C HIS A 80 8.71 1.96 7.28
N LEU A 81 8.53 1.87 5.96
CA LEU A 81 9.35 1.02 5.10
C LEU A 81 10.80 1.51 5.06
N TRP A 82 11.03 2.81 4.99
CA TRP A 82 12.37 3.40 5.03
C TRP A 82 13.10 3.02 6.33
N GLN A 83 12.45 3.19 7.48
CA GLN A 83 13.00 2.81 8.78
C GLN A 83 13.33 1.33 8.87
N ARG A 84 12.50 0.47 8.26
CA ARG A 84 12.74 -0.98 8.19
C ARG A 84 13.98 -1.33 7.36
N VAL A 85 14.13 -0.69 6.20
CA VAL A 85 15.19 -1.02 5.23
C VAL A 85 16.52 -0.37 5.59
N ILE A 86 16.53 0.88 6.07
CA ILE A 86 17.77 1.63 6.32
C ILE A 86 18.66 1.00 7.40
N GLY A 87 18.06 0.32 8.38
CA GLY A 87 18.81 -0.38 9.44
C GLY A 87 19.48 -1.67 8.99
N HIS A 88 19.14 -2.18 7.80
CA HIS A 88 19.57 -3.47 7.27
C HIS A 88 19.99 -3.35 5.79
N LEU A 89 20.60 -2.23 5.39
CA LEU A 89 20.99 -2.03 3.98
C LEU A 89 21.96 -3.11 3.48
N ASP A 90 22.80 -3.64 4.37
CA ASP A 90 23.77 -4.70 4.06
C ASP A 90 23.13 -6.10 3.99
N GLU A 91 21.87 -6.25 4.41
CA GLU A 91 21.12 -7.52 4.41
C GLU A 91 19.89 -7.42 3.51
N GLU A 92 19.93 -8.11 2.36
CA GLU A 92 18.79 -8.13 1.44
C GLU A 92 17.64 -8.99 2.04
N GLU A 93 16.40 -8.51 1.97
CA GLU A 93 15.26 -9.30 2.48
C GLU A 93 15.17 -10.64 1.73
N GLY A 94 14.91 -11.73 2.46
CA GLY A 94 15.01 -13.09 1.92
C GLY A 94 14.21 -13.39 0.65
N ARG A 95 13.10 -12.68 0.40
CA ARG A 95 12.33 -12.80 -0.85
C ARG A 95 13.12 -12.31 -2.07
N TYR A 96 13.89 -11.23 -1.92
CA TYR A 96 14.72 -10.69 -2.99
C TYR A 96 15.99 -11.50 -3.16
N GLU A 97 16.57 -12.01 -2.07
CA GLU A 97 17.67 -12.97 -2.15
C GLU A 97 17.26 -14.23 -2.91
N GLN A 98 16.07 -14.74 -2.65
CA GLN A 98 15.52 -15.90 -3.35
C GLN A 98 15.35 -15.61 -4.85
N LEU A 99 14.72 -14.49 -5.22
CA LEU A 99 14.59 -14.08 -6.62
C LEU A 99 15.94 -13.90 -7.31
N ARG A 100 16.93 -13.34 -6.61
CA ARG A 100 18.30 -13.18 -7.13
C ARG A 100 18.94 -14.54 -7.40
N LYS A 101 18.80 -15.50 -6.49
CA LYS A 101 19.28 -16.88 -6.67
C LYS A 101 18.57 -17.58 -7.84
N GLU A 102 17.26 -17.44 -7.94
CA GLU A 102 16.45 -18.04 -9.01
C GLU A 102 16.76 -17.45 -10.39
N TRP A 103 17.02 -16.14 -10.47
CA TRP A 103 17.30 -15.46 -11.73
C TRP A 103 18.76 -15.53 -12.16
N GLY A 104 19.69 -15.80 -11.23
CA GLY A 104 21.12 -15.95 -11.51
C GLY A 104 21.68 -14.78 -12.30
N ASP A 105 22.34 -15.06 -13.42
CA ASP A 105 22.95 -14.04 -14.29
C ASP A 105 21.95 -13.03 -14.87
N LYS A 106 20.66 -13.38 -14.92
CA LYS A 106 19.59 -12.49 -15.41
C LYS A 106 19.02 -11.60 -14.32
N ALA A 107 19.48 -11.72 -13.06
CA ALA A 107 18.93 -11.01 -11.92
C ALA A 107 18.89 -9.49 -12.16
N ASP A 108 19.98 -8.88 -12.62
CA ASP A 108 20.05 -7.42 -12.83
C ASP A 108 18.97 -6.91 -13.79
N ARG A 109 18.82 -7.58 -14.94
CA ARG A 109 17.81 -7.24 -15.96
C ARG A 109 16.40 -7.48 -15.43
N ASN A 110 16.18 -8.60 -14.76
CA ASN A 110 14.86 -8.95 -14.22
C ASN A 110 14.47 -7.99 -13.08
N PHE A 111 15.41 -7.55 -12.26
CA PHE A 111 15.19 -6.50 -11.27
C PHE A 111 14.89 -5.16 -11.92
N PHE A 112 15.57 -4.77 -13.00
CA PHE A 112 15.21 -3.55 -13.72
C PHE A 112 13.75 -3.59 -14.18
N VAL A 113 13.35 -4.69 -14.84
CA VAL A 113 11.97 -4.90 -15.28
C VAL A 113 11.00 -4.91 -14.09
N PHE A 114 11.35 -5.56 -12.98
CA PHE A 114 10.56 -5.58 -11.76
C PHE A 114 10.33 -4.16 -11.20
N PHE A 115 11.36 -3.32 -11.13
CA PHE A 115 11.26 -1.94 -10.66
C PHE A 115 10.39 -1.09 -11.59
N GLN A 116 10.46 -1.29 -12.90
CA GLN A 116 9.59 -0.60 -13.85
C GLN A 116 8.13 -1.06 -13.73
N PHE A 117 7.87 -2.34 -13.45
CA PHE A 117 6.52 -2.80 -13.12
C PHE A 117 5.98 -2.15 -11.83
N GLN A 118 6.85 -1.83 -10.86
CA GLN A 118 6.45 -1.06 -9.68
C GLN A 118 6.03 0.38 -10.05
N ALA A 119 6.76 1.06 -10.93
CA ALA A 119 6.36 2.38 -11.43
C ALA A 119 5.00 2.35 -12.16
N ILE A 120 4.78 1.34 -13.01
CA ILE A 120 3.51 1.16 -13.72
C ILE A 120 2.37 0.89 -12.73
N SER A 121 2.60 0.04 -11.72
CA SER A 121 1.59 -0.27 -10.71
C SER A 121 1.20 0.95 -9.88
N ASN A 122 2.15 1.85 -9.57
CA ASN A 122 1.86 3.12 -8.90
C ASN A 122 0.84 3.95 -9.69
N VAL A 123 1.03 4.12 -11.01
CA VAL A 123 0.12 4.92 -11.84
C VAL A 123 -1.26 4.26 -11.98
N ILE A 124 -1.32 2.94 -12.12
CA ILE A 124 -2.59 2.20 -12.17
C ILE A 124 -3.35 2.35 -10.85
N LEU A 125 -2.68 2.19 -9.72
CA LEU A 125 -3.30 2.37 -8.41
C LEU A 125 -3.71 3.83 -8.17
N ALA A 126 -3.02 4.78 -8.79
CA ALA A 126 -3.32 6.20 -8.68
C ALA A 126 -4.52 6.69 -9.54
N ILE A 127 -5.17 5.82 -10.32
CA ILE A 127 -6.37 6.13 -11.12
C ILE A 127 -7.44 6.96 -10.37
N PRO A 128 -7.83 6.63 -9.12
CA PRO A 128 -8.80 7.42 -8.36
C PRO A 128 -8.38 8.88 -8.22
N PHE A 129 -7.09 9.14 -8.00
CA PHE A 129 -6.57 10.49 -7.77
C PHE A 129 -6.59 11.35 -9.03
N PHE A 130 -6.23 10.78 -10.18
CA PHE A 130 -6.36 11.47 -11.46
C PHE A 130 -7.83 11.89 -11.68
N ILE A 131 -8.78 10.99 -11.43
CA ILE A 131 -10.21 11.27 -11.60
C ILE A 131 -10.73 12.33 -10.61
N ILE A 132 -10.43 12.17 -9.32
CA ILE A 132 -10.91 13.07 -8.26
C ILE A 132 -10.35 14.48 -8.46
N THR A 133 -9.05 14.61 -8.69
CA THR A 133 -8.39 15.92 -8.80
C THR A 133 -8.83 16.69 -10.04
N ALA A 134 -9.32 16.01 -11.08
CA ALA A 134 -9.86 16.63 -12.30
C ALA A 134 -11.34 17.04 -12.20
N ASN A 135 -12.01 16.75 -11.07
CA ASN A 135 -13.40 17.10 -10.87
C ASN A 135 -13.57 18.60 -10.58
N GLN A 136 -14.21 19.30 -11.51
CA GLN A 136 -14.44 20.76 -11.49
C GLN A 136 -15.70 21.18 -10.72
N SER A 137 -16.52 20.24 -10.21
CA SER A 137 -17.69 20.60 -9.40
C SER A 137 -17.28 21.42 -8.18
N GLN A 138 -17.89 22.59 -7.99
CA GLN A 138 -17.55 23.50 -6.89
C GLN A 138 -18.20 23.13 -5.54
N ALA A 139 -18.98 22.05 -5.51
CA ALA A 139 -19.56 21.50 -4.29
C ALA A 139 -18.87 20.20 -3.91
N ILE A 140 -18.62 20.02 -2.61
CA ILE A 140 -18.17 18.74 -2.06
C ILE A 140 -19.40 17.86 -1.81
N SER A 141 -19.42 16.70 -2.44
CA SER A 141 -20.51 15.72 -2.34
C SER A 141 -20.51 15.01 -0.99
N PHE A 142 -21.69 14.54 -0.57
CA PHE A 142 -21.82 13.63 0.58
C PHE A 142 -20.93 12.38 0.44
N LEU A 143 -20.75 11.86 -0.78
CA LEU A 143 -19.87 10.71 -1.03
C LEU A 143 -18.40 11.01 -0.72
N GLU A 144 -17.95 12.24 -0.94
CA GLU A 144 -16.58 12.67 -0.60
C GLU A 144 -16.37 12.70 0.92
N PHE A 145 -17.36 13.21 1.67
CA PHE A 145 -17.35 13.14 3.12
C PHE A 145 -17.41 11.70 3.65
N ALA A 146 -18.26 10.85 3.06
CA ALA A 146 -18.35 9.44 3.43
C ALA A 146 -17.03 8.69 3.15
N GLY A 147 -16.41 8.93 2.00
CA GLY A 147 -15.11 8.36 1.64
C GLY A 147 -14.00 8.83 2.58
N ALA A 148 -13.98 10.12 2.92
CA ALA A 148 -13.04 10.68 3.89
C ALA A 148 -13.23 10.07 5.29
N LEU A 149 -14.47 9.85 5.74
CA LEU A 149 -14.77 9.20 7.02
C LEU A 149 -14.28 7.75 7.03
N VAL A 150 -14.53 6.98 5.97
CA VAL A 150 -14.04 5.61 5.84
C VAL A 150 -12.51 5.58 5.86
N TRP A 151 -11.86 6.51 5.16
CA TRP A 151 -10.41 6.65 5.17
C TRP A 151 -9.86 6.98 6.57
N VAL A 152 -10.51 7.88 7.32
CA VAL A 152 -10.10 8.20 8.70
C VAL A 152 -10.18 6.96 9.59
N ILE A 153 -11.29 6.22 9.52
CA ILE A 153 -11.46 4.97 10.26
C ILE A 153 -10.38 3.96 9.87
N ALA A 154 -10.07 3.85 8.58
CA ALA A 154 -9.04 2.97 8.06
C ALA A 154 -7.65 3.33 8.58
N PHE A 155 -7.25 4.59 8.42
CA PHE A 155 -5.95 5.11 8.84
C PHE A 155 -5.69 4.89 10.34
N PHE A 156 -6.67 5.21 11.20
CA PHE A 156 -6.54 4.96 12.63
C PHE A 156 -6.62 3.47 12.97
N GLY A 157 -7.48 2.70 12.30
CA GLY A 157 -7.61 1.25 12.50
C GLY A 157 -6.30 0.52 12.22
N GLU A 158 -5.62 0.88 11.13
CA GLU A 158 -4.31 0.34 10.78
C GLU A 158 -3.26 0.70 11.83
N MET A 159 -3.17 1.98 12.21
CA MET A 159 -2.22 2.44 13.23
C MET A 159 -2.43 1.73 14.58
N ILE A 160 -3.69 1.50 14.97
CA ILE A 160 -4.02 0.75 16.20
C ILE A 160 -3.58 -0.71 16.05
N ALA A 161 -3.86 -1.36 14.92
CA ALA A 161 -3.46 -2.74 14.66
C ALA A 161 -1.93 -2.91 14.73
N ASP A 162 -1.18 -2.03 14.08
CA ASP A 162 0.28 -2.07 14.10
C ASP A 162 0.84 -1.81 15.50
N ARG A 163 0.29 -0.85 16.24
CA ARG A 163 0.71 -0.57 17.63
C ARG A 163 0.44 -1.76 18.56
N GLN A 164 -0.70 -2.44 18.40
CA GLN A 164 -1.02 -3.65 19.16
C GLN A 164 0.01 -4.75 18.88
N LEU A 165 0.34 -4.99 17.61
CA LEU A 165 1.33 -6.00 17.23
C LEU A 165 2.73 -5.65 17.73
N ALA A 166 3.14 -4.38 17.61
CA ALA A 166 4.44 -3.90 18.07
C ALA A 166 4.58 -4.02 19.59
N ALA A 167 3.55 -3.62 20.35
CA ALA A 167 3.52 -3.79 21.80
C ALA A 167 3.59 -5.27 22.20
N PHE A 168 2.84 -6.14 21.52
CA PHE A 168 2.88 -7.58 21.75
C PHE A 168 4.28 -8.16 21.51
N LYS A 169 4.95 -7.79 20.41
CA LYS A 169 6.30 -8.27 20.05
C LYS A 169 7.39 -7.76 21.00
N LYS A 170 7.22 -6.56 21.58
CA LYS A 170 8.19 -5.95 22.48
C LYS A 170 8.28 -6.66 23.83
N ASP A 171 7.20 -7.30 24.28
CA ASP A 171 7.19 -8.06 25.53
C ASP A 171 7.89 -9.43 25.35
N PRO A 172 9.01 -9.70 26.05
CA PRO A 172 9.73 -10.97 25.96
C PRO A 172 8.88 -12.18 26.38
N SER A 173 7.85 -11.98 27.20
CA SER A 173 6.93 -13.04 27.65
C SER A 173 6.09 -13.62 26.49
N ASN A 174 6.02 -12.89 25.38
CA ASN A 174 5.26 -13.27 24.18
C ASN A 174 6.10 -14.01 23.13
N LYS A 175 7.38 -14.29 23.39
CA LYS A 175 8.21 -15.12 22.51
C LYS A 175 7.53 -16.46 22.24
N GLY A 176 7.43 -16.83 20.96
CA GLY A 176 6.74 -18.04 20.51
C GLY A 176 5.21 -17.99 20.52
N LYS A 177 4.58 -16.93 21.04
CA LYS A 177 3.10 -16.77 21.07
C LYS A 177 2.59 -16.00 19.85
N VAL A 178 1.28 -16.12 19.60
CA VAL A 178 0.58 -15.41 18.52
C VAL A 178 -0.19 -14.23 19.11
N CYS A 179 -0.16 -13.08 18.44
CA CYS A 179 -0.95 -11.92 18.86
C CYS A 179 -2.42 -12.20 18.56
N ASP A 180 -3.23 -12.26 19.62
CA ASP A 180 -4.66 -12.62 19.55
C ASP A 180 -5.47 -11.71 20.49
N THR A 181 -5.15 -10.42 20.45
CA THR A 181 -5.74 -9.39 21.31
C THR A 181 -6.13 -8.16 20.49
N GLY A 182 -7.11 -7.39 20.96
CA GLY A 182 -7.59 -6.20 20.26
C GLY A 182 -8.12 -6.54 18.86
N LEU A 183 -7.65 -5.83 17.84
CA LEU A 183 -8.06 -6.06 16.44
C LEU A 183 -7.57 -7.41 15.91
N TRP A 184 -6.43 -7.90 16.42
CA TRP A 184 -5.90 -9.22 16.10
C TRP A 184 -6.78 -10.35 16.66
N HIS A 185 -7.71 -10.08 17.56
CA HIS A 185 -8.68 -11.10 17.98
C HIS A 185 -9.71 -11.43 16.89
N TYR A 186 -10.01 -10.45 16.02
CA TYR A 186 -11.10 -10.53 15.04
C TYR A 186 -10.60 -10.85 13.63
N SER A 187 -9.35 -10.51 13.32
CA SER A 187 -8.69 -10.81 12.06
C SER A 187 -7.24 -11.19 12.31
N ARG A 188 -6.70 -12.11 11.51
CA ARG A 188 -5.28 -12.47 11.52
C ARG A 188 -4.40 -11.42 10.88
N HIS A 189 -4.97 -10.54 10.06
CA HIS A 189 -4.26 -9.46 9.37
C HIS A 189 -5.13 -8.18 9.37
N PRO A 190 -5.47 -7.62 10.55
CA PRO A 190 -6.35 -6.46 10.64
C PRO A 190 -5.74 -5.21 10.01
N ASN A 191 -4.41 -5.06 10.09
CA ASN A 191 -3.69 -3.97 9.41
C ASN A 191 -3.85 -4.06 7.88
N TYR A 192 -3.76 -5.24 7.28
CA TYR A 192 -4.01 -5.40 5.84
C TYR A 192 -5.47 -5.12 5.45
N PHE A 193 -6.43 -5.45 6.32
CA PHE A 193 -7.83 -5.07 6.09
C PHE A 193 -8.00 -3.55 6.07
N PHE A 194 -7.39 -2.85 7.03
CA PHE A 194 -7.48 -1.39 7.09
C PHE A 194 -6.70 -0.71 5.96
N GLU A 195 -5.57 -1.26 5.53
CA GLU A 195 -4.90 -0.83 4.30
C GLU A 195 -5.86 -0.91 3.11
N TRP A 196 -6.51 -2.06 2.88
CA TRP A 196 -7.53 -2.17 1.83
C TRP A 196 -8.72 -1.21 2.02
N LEU A 197 -9.15 -0.99 3.26
CA LEU A 197 -10.25 -0.07 3.58
C LEU A 197 -9.89 1.39 3.25
N THR A 198 -8.62 1.78 3.36
CA THR A 198 -8.10 3.09 2.90
C THR A 198 -8.41 3.28 1.41
N TRP A 199 -8.12 2.26 0.58
CA TRP A 199 -8.41 2.29 -0.85
C TRP A 199 -9.91 2.27 -1.17
N MET A 200 -10.72 1.61 -0.32
CA MET A 200 -12.18 1.72 -0.41
C MET A 200 -12.67 3.13 -0.09
N GLY A 201 -12.04 3.84 0.85
CA GLY A 201 -12.30 5.25 1.12
C GLY A 201 -12.08 6.12 -0.12
N TYR A 202 -10.98 5.91 -0.85
CA TYR A 202 -10.70 6.60 -2.12
C TYR A 202 -11.71 6.27 -3.20
N LEU A 203 -12.15 5.01 -3.31
CA LEU A 203 -13.22 4.62 -4.23
C LEU A 203 -14.52 5.37 -3.91
N ILE A 204 -14.99 5.34 -2.66
CA ILE A 204 -16.24 6.03 -2.25
C ILE A 204 -16.14 7.53 -2.55
N PHE A 205 -14.98 8.13 -2.26
CA PHE A 205 -14.71 9.53 -2.59
C PHE A 205 -14.79 9.78 -4.11
N ALA A 206 -14.17 8.92 -4.91
CA ALA A 206 -14.14 9.02 -6.37
C ALA A 206 -15.52 8.92 -7.00
N LEU A 207 -16.48 8.20 -6.41
CA LEU A 207 -17.85 8.04 -6.92
C LEU A 207 -18.60 9.39 -7.10
N ALA A 208 -18.15 10.46 -6.44
CA ALA A 208 -18.67 11.82 -6.67
C ALA A 208 -18.19 12.47 -7.99
N SER A 209 -17.22 11.86 -8.67
CA SER A 209 -16.58 12.39 -9.87
C SER A 209 -17.03 11.63 -11.11
N PRO A 210 -17.05 12.29 -12.30
CA PRO A 210 -17.25 11.59 -13.56
C PRO A 210 -16.27 10.42 -13.69
N TRP A 211 -16.76 9.24 -14.06
CA TRP A 211 -15.97 8.00 -14.15
C TRP A 211 -15.41 7.46 -12.82
N GLY A 212 -15.90 7.97 -11.69
CA GLY A 212 -15.51 7.54 -10.35
C GLY A 212 -15.55 6.04 -10.12
N ILE A 213 -16.43 5.30 -10.81
CA ILE A 213 -16.52 3.85 -10.73
C ILE A 213 -15.22 3.14 -11.15
N LEU A 214 -14.41 3.74 -12.02
CA LEU A 214 -13.11 3.18 -12.43
C LEU A 214 -12.11 3.11 -11.27
N ALA A 215 -12.34 3.88 -10.20
CA ALA A 215 -11.54 3.80 -8.98
C ALA A 215 -11.60 2.42 -8.30
N ILE A 216 -12.55 1.54 -8.68
CA ILE A 216 -12.64 0.17 -8.15
C ILE A 216 -11.41 -0.67 -8.45
N ILE A 217 -10.67 -0.33 -9.51
CA ILE A 217 -9.41 -1.00 -9.89
C ILE A 217 -8.42 -1.01 -8.72
N SER A 218 -8.28 0.09 -8.00
CA SER A 218 -7.27 0.20 -6.94
C SER A 218 -7.53 -0.71 -5.73
N PRO A 219 -8.70 -0.65 -5.05
CA PRO A 219 -8.99 -1.57 -3.95
C PRO A 219 -9.09 -3.03 -4.42
N ALA A 220 -9.47 -3.31 -5.67
CA ALA A 220 -9.48 -4.67 -6.20
C ALA A 220 -8.06 -5.25 -6.35
N ILE A 221 -7.13 -4.47 -6.91
CA ILE A 221 -5.71 -4.85 -7.02
C ILE A 221 -5.11 -5.02 -5.62
N ILE A 222 -5.33 -4.07 -4.71
CA ILE A 222 -4.79 -4.13 -3.35
C ILE A 222 -5.34 -5.34 -2.59
N LEU A 223 -6.65 -5.64 -2.71
CA LEU A 223 -7.23 -6.84 -2.11
C LEU A 223 -6.56 -8.11 -2.65
N TYR A 224 -6.36 -8.21 -3.96
CA TYR A 224 -5.70 -9.36 -4.57
C TYR A 224 -4.25 -9.50 -4.10
N LEU A 225 -3.47 -8.41 -4.13
CA LEU A 225 -2.08 -8.42 -3.67
C LEU A 225 -1.97 -8.83 -2.20
N LEU A 226 -2.79 -8.24 -1.33
CA LEU A 226 -2.79 -8.54 0.09
C LEU A 226 -3.26 -9.96 0.39
N THR A 227 -4.29 -10.47 -0.27
CA THR A 227 -4.87 -11.77 0.10
C THR A 227 -4.29 -12.97 -0.66
N LYS A 228 -3.65 -12.76 -1.82
CA LYS A 228 -3.22 -13.84 -2.72
C LYS A 228 -1.75 -13.82 -3.11
N VAL A 229 -1.06 -12.67 -3.05
CA VAL A 229 0.31 -12.57 -3.60
C VAL A 229 1.33 -12.28 -2.51
N THR A 230 1.33 -11.08 -1.93
CA THR A 230 2.43 -10.59 -1.10
C THR A 230 2.09 -10.48 0.39
N GLY A 231 0.82 -10.28 0.74
CA GLY A 231 0.40 -10.00 2.12
C GLY A 231 0.24 -11.26 2.98
N VAL A 232 -0.97 -11.80 3.01
CA VAL A 232 -1.40 -12.92 3.87
C VAL A 232 -0.57 -14.17 3.61
N PRO A 233 -0.36 -14.69 2.37
CA PRO A 233 0.31 -15.97 2.17
C PRO A 233 1.73 -16.02 2.76
N ASN A 234 2.56 -15.03 2.44
CA ASN A 234 3.95 -14.96 2.92
C ASN A 234 4.02 -14.82 4.44
N ASN A 235 3.14 -14.01 5.02
CA ASN A 235 3.11 -13.79 6.47
C ASN A 235 2.62 -15.03 7.23
N GLU A 236 1.58 -15.71 6.72
CA GLU A 236 1.07 -16.94 7.33
C GLU A 236 2.10 -18.08 7.22
N GLU A 237 2.80 -18.20 6.08
CA GLU A 237 3.85 -19.19 5.92
C GLU A 237 4.98 -18.99 6.93
N GLN A 238 5.46 -17.76 7.10
CA GLN A 238 6.50 -17.44 8.10
C GLN A 238 6.04 -17.73 9.53
N ASN A 239 4.79 -17.42 9.88
CA ASN A 239 4.24 -17.72 11.21
C ASN A 239 4.04 -19.23 11.43
N LEU A 240 3.66 -19.98 10.40
CA LEU A 240 3.57 -21.44 10.48
C LEU A 240 4.94 -22.10 10.66
N ARG A 241 5.99 -21.58 10.03
CA ARG A 241 7.37 -22.06 10.23
C ARG A 241 7.88 -21.77 11.64
N SER A 242 7.60 -20.58 12.16
CA SER A 242 8.12 -20.15 13.48
C SER A 242 7.27 -20.61 14.67
N LYS A 243 5.96 -20.81 14.49
CA LYS A 243 4.98 -21.10 15.57
C LYS A 243 3.89 -22.07 15.10
N PRO A 244 4.23 -23.29 14.62
CA PRO A 244 3.32 -24.15 13.87
C PRO A 244 2.04 -24.50 14.64
N VAL A 245 2.15 -24.92 15.90
CA VAL A 245 0.99 -25.37 16.70
C VAL A 245 0.08 -24.20 17.07
N ALA A 246 0.67 -23.11 17.60
CA ALA A 246 -0.09 -21.95 18.05
C ALA A 246 -0.77 -21.23 16.88
N TYR A 247 -0.06 -21.05 15.76
CA TYR A 247 -0.60 -20.34 14.61
C TYR A 247 -1.67 -21.16 13.87
N LYS A 248 -1.53 -22.49 13.79
CA LYS A 248 -2.58 -23.35 13.22
C LYS A 248 -3.88 -23.28 14.03
N LYS A 249 -3.81 -23.23 15.36
CA LYS A 249 -4.99 -23.02 16.23
C LYS A 249 -5.64 -21.66 15.98
N TYR A 250 -4.83 -20.63 15.80
CA TYR A 250 -5.31 -19.28 15.49
C TYR A 250 -5.98 -19.22 14.10
N GLN A 251 -5.44 -19.91 13.10
CA GLN A 251 -6.05 -20.03 11.76
C GLN A 251 -7.43 -20.70 11.77
N GLN A 252 -7.66 -21.64 12.67
CA GLN A 252 -8.94 -22.35 12.79
C GLN A 252 -10.05 -21.46 13.36
N THR A 253 -9.69 -20.56 14.28
CA THR A 253 -10.67 -19.80 15.07
C THR A 253 -10.85 -18.37 14.58
N THR A 254 -9.85 -17.76 13.93
CA THR A 254 -9.84 -16.33 13.62
C THR A 254 -9.89 -16.10 12.11
N SER A 255 -10.69 -15.14 11.64
CA SER A 255 -10.80 -14.80 10.22
C SER A 255 -9.45 -14.34 9.64
N ALA A 256 -9.13 -14.70 8.40
CA ALA A 256 -7.87 -14.32 7.78
C ALA A 256 -7.75 -12.80 7.56
N PHE A 257 -8.81 -12.17 7.07
CA PHE A 257 -8.74 -10.81 6.54
C PHE A 257 -9.85 -9.91 7.10
N PHE A 258 -11.11 -10.21 6.81
CA PHE A 258 -12.25 -9.45 7.34
C PHE A 258 -12.40 -9.64 8.85
N PRO A 259 -12.43 -8.57 9.66
CA PRO A 259 -12.67 -8.67 11.10
C PRO A 259 -14.02 -9.33 11.38
N TRP A 260 -13.99 -10.49 12.03
CA TRP A 260 -15.18 -11.26 12.37
C TRP A 260 -15.05 -11.95 13.72
N GLY A 261 -16.18 -12.30 14.34
CA GLY A 261 -16.17 -13.09 15.56
C GLY A 261 -15.51 -14.45 15.37
N LYS A 262 -14.88 -14.97 16.43
CA LYS A 262 -14.19 -16.26 16.37
C LYS A 262 -15.14 -17.41 16.04
N LYS A 263 -14.66 -18.31 15.18
CA LYS A 263 -15.29 -19.62 14.93
C LYS A 263 -15.08 -20.50 16.17
N ARG A 264 -16.17 -21.15 16.58
CA ARG A 264 -16.18 -22.14 17.67
C ARG A 264 -15.65 -23.48 17.17
#